data_AF-A0A925UIA4-F1
#
_entry.id   AF-A0A925UIA4-F1
#
_cell.length_a   1.000
_cell.length_b   1.000
_cell.length_c   1.000
_cell.angle_alpha   90.00
_cell.angle_beta   90.00
_cell.angle_gamma   90.00
#
_symmetry.space_group_name_H-M   'P 1'
#
loop_
_entity.id
_entity.type
_entity.pdbx_description
1 polymer ?
#
loop_
_entity_poly.entity_id
_entity_poly.type
_entity_poly.pdbx_seq_one_letter_code
_entity_poly.pdbx_strand_id
1 'polypeptide(L)'
;FTETTARAIETVGGAARGKAIIVLNPAEPPRMMRDTVFTLSPLSDKARIEDSIQEMVAKVQAYVPGYRLKQRVQFDEVDVKLPGLGRIKGLKTTVMLEVRGAAHYLPEYAGNLDIMTSAALACAESQAKALIAA
;
A
#
# COMPACT_ATOMS: atom_id res chain seq x y z
N PHE A 1 -7.47 -12.12 6.71
CA PHE A 1 -6.93 -10.81 6.28
C PHE A 1 -5.51 -10.61 6.78
N THR A 2 -5.30 -10.43 8.09
CA THR A 2 -3.99 -10.05 8.66
C THR A 2 -2.85 -10.99 8.29
N GLU A 3 -3.07 -12.31 8.34
CA GLU A 3 -2.06 -13.33 8.03
C GLU A 3 -1.64 -13.31 6.56
N THR A 4 -2.60 -13.32 5.64
CA THR A 4 -2.34 -13.30 4.18
C THR A 4 -1.66 -12.00 3.77
N THR A 5 -2.11 -10.86 4.28
CA THR A 5 -1.50 -9.55 3.98
C THR A 5 -0.09 -9.47 4.53
N ALA A 6 0.14 -9.93 5.77
CA ALA A 6 1.49 -9.96 6.35
C ALA A 6 2.44 -10.84 5.51
N ARG A 7 1.99 -12.01 5.06
CA ARG A 7 2.79 -12.90 4.20
C ARG A 7 3.09 -12.26 2.85
N ALA A 8 2.12 -11.59 2.23
CA ALA A 8 2.34 -10.91 0.95
C ALA A 8 3.33 -9.72 1.06
N ILE A 9 3.33 -9.00 2.19
CA ILE A 9 4.34 -7.97 2.48
C ILE A 9 5.75 -8.57 2.48
N GLU A 10 5.90 -9.81 2.94
CA GLU A 10 7.19 -10.52 2.94
C GLU A 10 7.53 -11.06 1.54
N THR A 11 6.63 -11.81 0.92
CA THR A 11 6.92 -12.55 -0.31
C THR A 11 6.87 -11.69 -1.58
N VAL A 12 6.03 -10.65 -1.61
CA VAL A 12 5.87 -9.73 -2.75
C VAL A 12 6.52 -8.39 -2.45
N GLY A 13 6.32 -7.86 -1.24
CA GLY A 13 6.89 -6.57 -0.82
C GLY A 13 8.39 -6.62 -0.46
N GLY A 14 8.95 -7.81 -0.26
CA GLY A 14 10.37 -8.00 0.03
C GLY A 14 10.79 -7.63 1.45
N ALA A 15 9.85 -7.38 2.37
CA ALA A 15 10.19 -7.14 3.76
C ALA A 15 10.66 -8.44 4.44
N ALA A 16 11.69 -8.36 5.28
CA ALA A 16 12.12 -9.51 6.09
C ALA A 16 11.03 -9.98 7.08
N ARG A 17 10.12 -9.07 7.47
CA ARG A 17 8.97 -9.38 8.32
C ARG A 17 7.79 -8.45 8.04
N GLY A 18 6.61 -9.02 7.91
CA GLY A 18 5.36 -8.32 7.64
C GLY A 18 4.41 -8.30 8.84
N LYS A 19 3.60 -7.25 8.94
CA LYS A 19 2.45 -7.17 9.85
C LYS A 19 1.36 -6.37 9.19
N ALA A 20 0.12 -6.84 9.32
CA ALA A 20 -1.06 -6.12 8.87
C ALA A 20 -2.06 -5.94 10.01
N ILE A 21 -2.72 -4.79 10.04
CA ILE A 21 -3.80 -4.46 10.97
C ILE A 21 -4.95 -3.93 10.12
N ILE A 22 -6.16 -4.35 10.45
CA ILE A 22 -7.39 -3.82 9.86
C ILE A 22 -8.23 -3.18 10.96
N VAL A 23 -8.75 -2.00 10.70
CA VAL A 23 -9.61 -1.25 11.62
C VAL A 23 -10.90 -0.92 10.90
N LEU A 24 -12.03 -1.25 11.54
CA LEU A 24 -13.36 -0.92 11.03
C LEU A 24 -13.89 0.28 11.81
N ASN A 25 -14.37 1.29 11.09
CA ASN A 25 -14.86 2.54 11.69
C ASN A 25 -16.28 2.82 11.20
N PRO A 26 -17.30 2.80 12.08
CA PRO A 26 -18.71 2.99 11.70
C PRO A 26 -19.15 4.47 11.69
N ALA A 27 -18.23 5.43 11.54
CA ALA A 27 -18.57 6.84 11.54
C ALA A 27 -19.48 7.24 10.36
N GLU A 28 -20.31 8.26 10.58
CA GLU A 28 -21.15 8.92 9.58
C GLU A 28 -20.73 10.39 9.41
N PRO A 29 -20.42 10.87 8.19
CA PRO A 29 -20.44 10.13 6.92
C PRO A 29 -19.33 9.05 6.85
N PRO A 30 -19.51 7.98 6.05
CA PRO A 30 -18.55 6.90 5.97
C PRO A 30 -17.17 7.40 5.57
N ARG A 31 -16.14 6.85 6.22
CA ARG A 31 -14.76 7.28 6.00
C ARG A 31 -14.25 6.70 4.69
N MET A 32 -13.57 7.53 3.89
CA MET A 32 -12.74 7.04 2.79
C MET A 32 -11.74 6.01 3.31
N MET A 33 -11.45 4.97 2.52
CA MET A 33 -10.39 4.02 2.85
C MET A 33 -9.05 4.76 3.05
N ARG A 34 -8.37 4.41 4.13
CA ARG A 34 -7.03 4.91 4.47
C ARG A 34 -6.12 3.73 4.75
N ASP A 35 -4.93 3.78 4.19
CA ASP A 35 -3.85 2.84 4.50
C ASP A 35 -2.66 3.65 4.99
N THR A 36 -2.01 3.15 6.04
CA THR A 36 -0.75 3.70 6.51
C THR A 36 0.28 2.58 6.46
N VAL A 37 1.32 2.78 5.65
CA VAL A 37 2.43 1.84 5.50
C VAL A 37 3.60 2.37 6.30
N PHE A 38 4.08 1.55 7.23
CA PHE A 38 5.34 1.78 7.93
C PHE A 38 6.37 0.79 7.41
N THR A 39 7.51 1.30 6.93
CA THR A 39 8.68 0.46 6.63
C THR A 39 9.83 0.86 7.54
N LEU A 40 10.67 -0.11 7.88
CA LEU A 40 11.94 0.12 8.57
C LEU A 40 13.04 -0.47 7.70
N SER A 41 13.95 0.39 7.25
CA SER A 41 15.03 0.05 6.32
C SER A 41 16.37 0.57 6.83
N PRO A 42 17.51 0.12 6.30
CA PRO A 42 18.79 0.80 6.53
C PRO A 42 18.70 2.29 6.15
N LEU A 43 19.60 3.12 6.71
CA LEU A 43 19.71 4.51 6.29
C LEU A 43 19.91 4.58 4.76
N SER A 44 19.05 5.36 4.12
CA SER A 44 18.89 5.39 2.66
C SER A 44 18.55 6.80 2.21
N ASP A 45 18.71 7.07 0.91
CA ASP A 45 18.37 8.36 0.32
C ASP A 45 16.85 8.58 0.32
N LYS A 46 16.41 9.58 1.10
CA LYS A 46 15.00 9.95 1.28
C LYS A 46 14.36 10.42 -0.02
N ALA A 47 15.09 11.17 -0.85
CA ALA A 47 14.58 11.68 -2.12
C ALA A 47 14.33 10.53 -3.10
N ARG A 48 15.30 9.61 -3.20
CA ARG A 48 15.15 8.42 -4.05
C ARG A 48 13.98 7.52 -3.60
N ILE A 49 13.76 7.39 -2.29
CA ILE A 49 12.61 6.65 -1.75
C ILE A 49 11.30 7.36 -2.11
N GLU A 50 11.25 8.68 -1.94
CA GLU A 50 10.06 9.45 -2.29
C GLU A 50 9.73 9.34 -3.79
N ASP A 51 10.72 9.50 -4.67
CA ASP A 51 10.55 9.33 -6.12
C ASP A 51 10.03 7.92 -6.47
N SER A 52 10.63 6.87 -5.88
CA SER A 52 10.17 5.50 -6.08
C SER A 52 8.72 5.28 -5.62
N ILE A 53 8.29 5.93 -4.53
CA ILE A 53 6.92 5.86 -4.04
C ILE A 53 5.97 6.59 -4.99
N GLN A 54 6.35 7.77 -5.50
CA GLN A 54 5.54 8.52 -6.47
C GLN A 54 5.34 7.74 -7.77
N GLU A 55 6.40 7.12 -8.28
CA GLU A 55 6.32 6.24 -9.46
C GLU A 55 5.36 5.06 -9.22
N MET A 56 5.42 4.44 -8.03
CA MET A 56 4.52 3.34 -7.68
C MET A 56 3.07 3.82 -7.58
N VAL A 57 2.82 4.99 -6.97
CA VAL A 57 1.48 5.60 -6.90
C VAL A 57 0.93 5.82 -8.31
N ALA A 58 1.73 6.36 -9.23
CA ALA A 58 1.32 6.55 -10.63
C ALA A 58 1.00 5.23 -11.34
N LYS A 59 1.78 4.17 -11.09
CA LYS A 59 1.49 2.82 -11.63
C LYS A 59 0.18 2.26 -11.11
N VAL A 60 -0.11 2.43 -9.82
CA VAL A 60 -1.39 1.99 -9.23
C VAL A 60 -2.57 2.82 -9.78
N GLN A 61 -2.37 4.12 -9.99
CA GLN A 61 -3.38 5.01 -10.56
C GLN A 61 -3.83 4.60 -11.96
N ALA A 62 -2.98 3.90 -12.73
CA ALA A 62 -3.34 3.40 -14.05
C ALA A 62 -4.54 2.43 -14.03
N TYR A 63 -4.76 1.72 -12.92
CA TYR A 63 -5.93 0.84 -12.74
C TYR A 63 -6.85 1.27 -11.59
N VAL A 64 -6.43 2.17 -10.69
CA VAL A 64 -7.27 2.76 -9.63
C VAL A 64 -7.04 4.27 -9.54
N PRO A 65 -7.74 5.09 -10.34
CA PRO A 65 -7.48 6.53 -10.43
C PRO A 65 -7.58 7.28 -9.09
N GLY A 66 -8.40 6.79 -8.17
CA GLY A 66 -8.59 7.38 -6.84
C GLY A 66 -7.54 7.02 -5.79
N TYR A 67 -6.53 6.20 -6.14
CA TYR A 67 -5.42 5.86 -5.26
C TYR A 67 -4.42 7.03 -5.18
N ARG A 68 -4.19 7.59 -4.00
CA ARG A 68 -3.28 8.74 -3.85
C ARG A 68 -2.57 8.78 -2.50
N LEU A 69 -1.45 9.50 -2.47
CA LEU A 69 -0.86 9.97 -1.23
C LEU A 69 -1.78 11.02 -0.59
N LYS A 70 -2.17 10.78 0.66
CA LYS A 70 -2.92 11.75 1.47
C LYS A 70 -2.01 12.82 2.08
N GLN A 71 -0.75 12.46 2.31
CA GLN A 71 0.29 13.34 2.85
C GLN A 71 1.61 13.05 2.14
N ARG A 72 2.55 14.01 2.19
CA ARG A 72 3.94 13.75 1.78
C ARG A 72 4.53 12.61 2.58
N VAL A 73 5.46 11.86 1.98
CA VAL A 73 6.15 10.77 2.66
C VAL A 73 6.90 11.33 3.87
N GLN A 74 6.76 10.67 5.02
CA GLN A 74 7.44 11.10 6.25
C GLN A 74 8.61 10.14 6.55
N PHE A 75 9.71 10.71 7.03
CA PHE A 75 10.94 9.98 7.30
C PHE A 75 11.43 10.27 8.72
N ASP A 76 11.62 9.21 9.51
CA ASP A 76 12.22 9.30 10.84
C ASP A 76 13.49 8.43 10.87
N GLU A 77 14.61 8.96 11.34
CA GLU A 77 15.75 8.13 11.73
C GLU A 77 15.50 7.60 13.13
N VAL A 78 15.53 6.27 13.28
CA VAL A 78 15.06 5.60 14.49
C VAL A 78 16.09 4.62 15.02
N ASP A 79 16.07 4.42 16.34
CA ASP A 79 16.78 3.36 17.04
C ASP A 79 15.79 2.64 17.95
N VAL A 80 15.26 1.50 17.47
CA VAL A 80 14.13 0.81 18.09
C VAL A 80 14.45 -0.65 18.39
N LYS A 81 13.91 -1.18 19.49
CA LYS A 81 13.97 -2.60 19.81
C LYS A 81 12.65 -3.27 19.42
N LEU A 82 12.71 -4.14 18.41
CA LEU A 82 11.55 -4.89 17.93
C LEU A 82 11.54 -6.31 18.51
N PRO A 83 10.39 -6.77 19.05
CA PRO A 83 10.24 -8.15 19.50
C PRO A 83 10.57 -9.15 18.39
N GLY A 84 11.49 -10.09 18.65
CA GLY A 84 11.90 -11.13 17.70
C GLY A 84 12.78 -10.65 16.54
N LEU A 85 13.16 -9.37 16.48
CA LEU A 85 14.09 -8.81 15.47
C LEU A 85 15.29 -8.08 16.09
N GLY A 86 15.26 -7.82 17.40
CA GLY A 86 16.37 -7.17 18.10
C GLY A 86 16.33 -5.64 17.98
N ARG A 87 17.48 -5.00 18.25
CA ARG A 87 17.62 -3.55 18.14
C ARG A 87 18.04 -3.20 16.72
N ILE A 88 17.29 -2.30 16.09
CA ILE A 88 17.50 -1.87 14.71
C ILE A 88 17.64 -0.36 14.69
N LYS A 89 18.73 0.11 14.10
CA LYS A 89 18.93 1.50 13.71
C LYS A 89 18.68 1.64 12.22
N GLY A 90 17.88 2.62 11.82
CA GLY A 90 17.56 2.78 10.40
C GLY A 90 16.60 3.92 10.12
N LEU A 91 16.11 3.92 8.89
CA LEU A 91 15.15 4.87 8.38
C LEU A 91 13.75 4.25 8.41
N LYS A 92 12.88 4.85 9.21
CA LYS A 92 11.44 4.58 9.19
C LYS A 92 10.80 5.48 8.13
N THR A 93 10.14 4.86 7.15
CA THR A 93 9.33 5.57 6.15
C THR A 93 7.86 5.37 6.47
N THR A 94 7.10 6.47 6.52
CA THR A 94 5.64 6.45 6.72
C THR A 94 4.95 6.96 5.47
N VAL A 95 4.13 6.12 4.85
CA VAL A 95 3.33 6.45 3.68
C VAL A 95 1.86 6.44 4.09
N MET A 96 1.16 7.55 3.86
CA MET A 96 -0.25 7.68 4.20
C MET A 96 -1.07 7.81 2.92
N LEU A 97 -1.90 6.81 2.66
CA LEU A 97 -2.68 6.68 1.44
C LEU A 97 -4.15 6.95 1.72
N GLU A 98 -4.87 7.40 0.70
CA GLU A 98 -6.32 7.44 0.64
C GLU A 98 -6.74 6.82 -0.69
N VAL A 99 -7.75 5.94 -0.65
CA VAL A 99 -8.27 5.27 -1.84
C VAL A 99 -9.72 5.67 -2.02
N ARG A 100 -9.97 6.43 -3.09
CA ARG A 100 -11.31 6.76 -3.58
C ARG A 100 -11.75 5.70 -4.60
N GLY A 101 -12.94 5.13 -4.39
CA GLY A 101 -13.57 4.27 -5.37
C GLY A 101 -14.15 5.07 -6.54
N ALA A 102 -14.26 4.43 -7.71
CA ALA A 102 -14.96 4.85 -8.91
C ALA A 102 -16.50 4.80 -8.78
N ALA A 103 -17.01 4.27 -7.68
CA ALA A 103 -18.43 4.19 -7.35
C ALA A 103 -19.29 3.39 -8.35
N HIS A 104 -18.73 2.30 -8.89
CA HIS A 104 -19.46 1.41 -9.80
C HIS A 104 -20.65 0.69 -9.14
N TYR A 105 -20.56 0.40 -7.83
CA TYR A 105 -21.60 -0.31 -7.09
C TYR A 105 -21.90 0.32 -5.72
N LEU A 106 -20.87 0.52 -4.88
CA LEU A 106 -20.98 1.29 -3.63
C LEU A 106 -20.50 2.73 -3.85
N PRO A 107 -20.82 3.69 -2.96
CA PRO A 107 -20.32 5.07 -3.08
C PRO A 107 -18.79 5.17 -3.01
N GLU A 108 -18.25 6.32 -3.39
CA GLU A 108 -16.81 6.58 -3.54
C GLU A 108 -15.94 6.28 -2.30
N TYR A 109 -16.53 6.21 -1.11
CA TYR A 109 -15.78 5.86 0.11
C TYR A 109 -15.28 4.41 0.12
N ALA A 110 -15.92 3.54 -0.67
CA ALA A 110 -15.67 2.10 -0.72
C ALA A 110 -14.47 1.72 -1.61
N GLY A 111 -13.40 2.53 -1.60
CA GLY A 111 -12.18 2.31 -2.38
C GLY A 111 -11.46 0.99 -2.06
N ASN A 112 -11.78 0.35 -0.93
CA ASN A 112 -11.31 -0.97 -0.55
C ASN A 112 -11.83 -2.09 -1.46
N LEU A 113 -13.00 -1.94 -2.06
CA LEU A 113 -13.46 -2.89 -3.08
C LEU A 113 -12.75 -2.61 -4.41
N ASP A 114 -12.71 -1.35 -4.83
CA ASP A 114 -12.18 -0.97 -6.14
C ASP A 114 -10.70 -1.27 -6.30
N ILE A 115 -9.89 -1.12 -5.24
CA ILE A 115 -8.48 -1.52 -5.29
C ILE A 115 -8.31 -3.02 -5.53
N MET A 116 -9.19 -3.84 -4.98
CA MET A 116 -9.12 -5.29 -5.12
C MET A 116 -9.67 -5.76 -6.47
N THR A 117 -10.83 -5.25 -6.89
CA THR A 117 -11.48 -5.66 -8.14
C THR A 117 -10.71 -5.17 -9.36
N SER A 118 -10.18 -3.93 -9.33
CA SER A 118 -9.39 -3.40 -10.44
C SER A 118 -8.06 -4.12 -10.58
N ALA A 119 -7.40 -4.50 -9.48
CA ALA A 119 -6.19 -5.31 -9.52
C ALA A 119 -6.46 -6.71 -10.10
N ALA A 120 -7.58 -7.35 -9.71
CA ALA A 120 -7.97 -8.65 -10.25
C ALA A 120 -8.23 -8.59 -11.76
N LEU A 121 -8.95 -7.56 -12.23
CA LEU A 121 -9.21 -7.34 -13.65
C LEU A 121 -7.92 -7.08 -14.43
N ALA A 122 -7.08 -6.16 -13.96
CA ALA A 122 -5.81 -5.84 -14.61
C ALA A 122 -4.88 -7.06 -14.73
N CYS A 123 -4.86 -7.92 -13.70
CA CYS A 123 -4.10 -9.18 -13.73
C CYS A 123 -4.63 -10.12 -14.82
N ALA A 124 -5.95 -10.35 -14.86
CA ALA A 124 -6.57 -11.22 -15.86
C ALA A 124 -6.37 -10.69 -17.29
N GLU A 125 -6.50 -9.38 -17.50
CA GLU A 125 -6.23 -8.74 -18.80
C GLU A 125 -4.78 -8.90 -19.23
N SER A 126 -3.82 -8.77 -18.30
CA SER A 126 -2.41 -8.98 -18.59
C SER A 126 -2.12 -10.42 -19.03
N GLN A 127 -2.73 -11.39 -18.36
CA GLN A 127 -2.61 -12.81 -18.74
C GLN A 127 -3.25 -13.08 -20.10
N ALA A 128 -4.44 -12.56 -20.35
CA ALA A 128 -5.14 -12.73 -21.63
C ALA A 128 -4.32 -12.12 -22.79
N LYS A 129 -3.75 -10.93 -22.61
CA LYS A 129 -2.87 -10.29 -23.61
C LYS A 129 -1.64 -11.16 -23.92
N ALA A 130 -1.01 -11.75 -22.90
CA ALA A 130 0.14 -12.63 -23.08
C ALA A 130 -0.24 -13.92 -23.83
N LEU A 131 -1.42 -14.51 -23.56
CA LEU A 131 -1.91 -15.69 -24.26
C LEU A 131 -2.25 -15.42 -25.73
N ILE A 132 -2.81 -14.24 -26.03
CA ILE A 132 -3.15 -13.85 -27.42
C ILE A 132 -1.90 -13.53 -28.25
N ALA A 133 -0.82 -13.06 -27.60
CA ALA A 133 0.43 -12.70 -28.26
C ALA A 133 1.39 -13.89 -28.50
N ALA A 134 1.09 -15.07 -27.95
CA ALA A 134 1.86 -16.30 -28.10
C ALA A 134 1.38 -17.12 -29.31
#